data_AF-A0A447U2A8-F1
#
_entry.id   AF-A0A447U2A8-F1
#
_cell.length_a   1.000
_cell.length_b   1.000
_cell.length_c   1.000
_cell.angle_alpha   90.00
_cell.angle_beta   90.00
_cell.angle_gamma   90.00
#
_symmetry.space_group_name_H-M   'P 1'
#
loop_
_entity.id
_entity.type
_entity.pdbx_description
1 polymer ?
#
loop_
_entity_poly.entity_id
_entity_poly.type
_entity_poly.pdbx_seq_one_letter_code
_entity_poly.pdbx_strand_id
1 'polypeptide(L)'
;MKPTRRRREWWRNPGDEPVFTSTLELDMGDVEASLAGPKRPQDRVALGDVPKAFAASAELELNTAQRDRQPVDYTMNGQPYQLPDGAVVIAAITSCTNTSNPSVLMAAGLLAKKAVTLGLKRQPWVKASLAPGSKVVSDYLAQAKLTPYLDELGFNLVGYGCTTCIGNSGPLPEPIETAIKKGDLTVGAVLSGKPKF
;
A
#
# COMPACT_ATOMS: atom_id res chain seq x y z
N MET A 1 -10.05 -18.68 -42.29
CA MET A 1 -10.23 -19.32 -40.97
C MET A 1 -8.94 -19.14 -40.16
N LYS A 2 -8.89 -18.23 -39.18
CA LYS A 2 -7.66 -18.01 -38.37
C LYS A 2 -7.41 -19.28 -37.52
N PRO A 3 -6.20 -19.86 -37.52
CA PRO A 3 -5.92 -21.05 -36.71
C PRO A 3 -6.11 -20.73 -35.22
N THR A 4 -6.83 -21.59 -34.52
CA THR A 4 -7.07 -21.49 -33.07
C THR A 4 -5.76 -21.62 -32.30
N ARG A 5 -5.64 -21.00 -31.11
CA ARG A 5 -4.42 -21.04 -30.28
C ARG A 5 -3.93 -22.46 -29.96
N ARG A 6 -4.85 -23.44 -29.86
CA ARG A 6 -4.53 -24.87 -29.69
C ARG A 6 -3.70 -25.45 -30.85
N ARG A 7 -3.85 -24.90 -32.07
CA ARG A 7 -3.17 -25.37 -33.27
C ARG A 7 -1.72 -24.87 -33.40
N ARG A 8 -1.27 -24.00 -32.49
CA ARG A 8 0.06 -23.36 -32.53
C ARG A 8 0.94 -23.73 -31.32
N GLU A 9 0.62 -24.81 -30.60
CA GLU A 9 1.43 -25.34 -29.49
C GLU A 9 1.71 -24.33 -28.34
N TRP A 10 0.94 -23.26 -28.25
CA TRP A 10 1.02 -22.27 -27.15
C TRP A 10 0.03 -22.55 -26.02
N TRP A 11 -0.52 -23.76 -25.99
CA TRP A 11 -1.41 -24.26 -24.96
C TRP A 11 -0.68 -25.35 -24.18
N ARG A 12 -0.59 -25.23 -22.85
CA ARG A 12 0.03 -26.24 -22.00
C ARG A 12 -1.01 -27.17 -21.39
N ASN A 13 -0.74 -28.46 -21.42
CA ASN A 13 -1.42 -29.50 -20.67
C ASN A 13 -0.49 -29.99 -19.54
N PRO A 14 -1.03 -30.67 -18.51
CA PRO A 14 -0.19 -31.41 -17.56
C PRO A 14 0.75 -32.37 -18.32
N GLY A 15 2.06 -32.34 -18.03
CA GLY A 15 3.07 -33.10 -18.78
C GLY A 15 3.82 -32.30 -19.85
N ASP A 16 3.38 -31.09 -20.19
CA ASP A 16 4.06 -30.19 -21.14
C ASP A 16 5.09 -29.28 -20.43
N GLU A 17 5.70 -29.73 -19.33
CA GLU A 17 6.67 -28.94 -18.57
C GLU A 17 7.96 -28.71 -19.37
N PRO A 18 8.40 -27.45 -19.57
CA PRO A 18 9.67 -27.18 -20.22
C PRO A 18 10.85 -27.69 -19.40
N VAL A 19 11.92 -28.09 -20.09
CA VAL A 19 13.22 -28.32 -19.45
C VAL A 19 13.90 -26.97 -19.20
N PHE A 20 14.07 -26.62 -17.93
CA PHE A 20 14.73 -25.38 -17.50
C PHE A 20 16.20 -25.63 -17.13
N THR A 21 17.05 -24.60 -17.26
CA THR A 21 18.46 -24.66 -16.80
C THR A 21 18.58 -24.79 -15.28
N SER A 22 17.59 -24.28 -14.55
CA SER A 22 17.50 -24.39 -13.10
C SER A 22 16.05 -24.37 -12.68
N THR A 23 15.74 -25.12 -11.62
CA THR A 23 14.42 -25.18 -11.01
C THR A 23 14.51 -24.60 -9.61
N LEU A 24 13.55 -23.75 -9.26
CA LEU A 24 13.35 -23.23 -7.92
C LEU A 24 11.93 -23.60 -7.50
N GLU A 25 11.74 -23.92 -6.23
CA GLU A 25 10.45 -24.30 -5.66
C GLU A 25 10.07 -23.34 -4.53
N LEU A 26 8.77 -23.15 -4.35
CA LEU A 26 8.17 -22.37 -3.27
C LEU A 26 6.93 -23.10 -2.79
N ASP A 27 6.91 -23.48 -1.52
CA ASP A 27 5.69 -23.96 -0.89
C ASP A 27 4.77 -22.76 -0.60
N MET A 28 3.55 -22.81 -1.12
CA MET A 28 2.55 -21.77 -0.88
C MET A 28 2.04 -21.79 0.58
N GLY A 29 2.22 -22.89 1.31
CA GLY A 29 1.91 -22.99 2.74
C GLY A 29 2.85 -22.18 3.63
N ASP A 30 4.08 -21.92 3.18
CA ASP A 30 5.07 -21.10 3.88
C ASP A 30 4.86 -19.59 3.66
N VAL A 31 3.95 -19.20 2.76
CA VAL A 31 3.67 -17.80 2.45
C VAL A 31 2.79 -17.17 3.53
N GLU A 32 3.37 -16.21 4.24
CA GLU A 32 2.68 -15.37 5.23
C GLU A 32 2.50 -13.91 4.73
N ALA A 33 1.62 -13.17 5.40
CA ALA A 33 1.45 -11.74 5.15
C ALA A 33 2.73 -10.96 5.49
N SER A 34 3.21 -10.16 4.53
CA SER A 34 4.46 -9.42 4.66
C SER A 34 4.40 -8.06 3.96
N LEU A 35 5.27 -7.15 4.36
CA LEU A 35 5.59 -5.90 3.66
C LEU A 35 7.00 -5.97 3.06
N ALA A 36 7.30 -5.07 2.14
CA ALA A 36 8.64 -4.86 1.61
C ALA A 36 9.10 -3.43 1.92
N GLY A 37 10.29 -3.27 2.49
CA GLY A 37 10.84 -1.97 2.86
C GLY A 37 11.71 -2.04 4.13
N PRO A 38 12.10 -0.89 4.69
CA PRO A 38 11.65 0.46 4.34
C PRO A 38 12.37 1.07 3.11
N LYS A 39 13.51 0.52 2.67
CA LYS A 39 14.37 1.13 1.63
C LYS A 39 14.51 0.36 0.33
N ARG A 40 14.22 -0.95 0.29
CA ARG A 40 14.39 -1.76 -0.95
C ARG A 40 13.25 -2.76 -1.11
N PRO A 41 12.85 -3.08 -2.35
CA PRO A 41 11.70 -3.94 -2.60
C PRO A 41 11.94 -5.42 -2.27
N GLN A 42 13.20 -5.85 -2.18
CA GLN A 42 13.58 -7.20 -1.76
C GLN A 42 13.64 -7.37 -0.23
N ASP A 43 13.56 -6.28 0.54
CA ASP A 43 13.61 -6.30 2.00
C ASP A 43 12.25 -6.76 2.54
N ARG A 44 11.98 -8.07 2.47
CA ARG A 44 10.76 -8.68 2.97
C ARG A 44 10.74 -8.68 4.50
N VAL A 45 9.65 -8.20 5.08
CA VAL A 45 9.41 -8.19 6.53
C VAL A 45 8.03 -8.81 6.79
N ALA A 46 7.96 -9.85 7.63
CA ALA A 46 6.69 -10.42 8.07
C ALA A 46 5.84 -9.32 8.74
N LEU A 47 4.52 -9.33 8.53
CA LEU A 47 3.67 -8.22 8.98
C LEU A 47 3.75 -8.00 10.51
N GLY A 48 3.91 -9.08 11.29
CA GLY A 48 4.09 -9.01 12.75
C GLY A 48 5.41 -8.40 13.19
N ASP A 49 6.44 -8.44 12.33
CA ASP A 49 7.79 -7.94 12.62
C ASP A 49 8.02 -6.50 12.16
N VAL A 50 7.05 -5.88 11.48
CA VAL A 50 7.16 -4.50 10.97
C VAL A 50 7.56 -3.49 12.04
N PRO A 51 7.00 -3.49 13.27
CA PRO A 51 7.43 -2.55 14.32
C PRO A 51 8.92 -2.72 14.68
N LYS A 52 9.40 -3.97 14.77
CA LYS A 52 10.79 -4.29 15.09
C LYS A 52 11.73 -3.88 13.95
N ALA A 53 11.35 -4.16 12.71
CA ALA A 53 12.12 -3.78 11.54
C ALA A 53 12.20 -2.25 11.37
N PHE A 54 11.12 -1.53 11.68
CA PHE A 54 11.11 -0.07 11.69
C PHE A 54 12.07 0.50 12.74
N ALA A 55 12.00 0.01 13.98
CA ALA A 55 12.90 0.45 15.06
C ALA A 55 14.37 0.19 14.70
N ALA A 56 14.70 -1.01 14.19
CA ALA A 56 16.07 -1.34 13.77
C ALA A 56 16.56 -0.45 12.62
N SER A 57 15.69 -0.12 11.65
CA SER A 57 16.04 0.80 10.56
C SER A 57 16.28 2.23 11.06
N ALA A 58 15.56 2.67 12.08
CA ALA A 58 15.73 4.00 12.66
C ALA A 58 17.04 4.11 13.46
N GLU A 59 17.45 3.05 14.18
CA GLU A 59 18.72 2.98 14.91
C GLU A 59 19.95 3.00 14.00
N LEU A 60 19.86 2.37 12.82
CA LEU A 60 20.95 2.33 11.82
C LEU A 60 21.20 3.66 11.12
N GLU A 61 20.28 4.62 11.21
CA GLU A 61 20.51 5.98 10.73
C GLU A 61 21.43 6.71 11.73
N LEU A 62 22.70 6.91 11.33
CA LEU A 62 23.81 7.42 12.16
C LEU A 62 23.57 8.77 12.88
N ASN A 63 22.46 9.46 12.60
CA ASN A 63 22.08 10.74 13.21
C ASN A 63 20.90 10.63 14.19
N THR A 64 20.43 9.42 14.49
CA THR A 64 19.06 9.19 14.97
C THR A 64 18.98 8.38 16.26
N ALA A 65 20.04 7.66 16.61
CA ALA A 65 20.07 6.61 17.65
C ALA A 65 19.80 7.06 19.11
N GLN A 66 19.46 8.32 19.36
CA GLN A 66 19.25 8.86 20.72
C GLN A 66 18.12 9.90 20.87
N ARG A 67 17.26 10.10 19.86
CA ARG A 67 16.15 11.07 20.00
C ARG A 67 14.88 10.35 20.43
N ASP A 68 14.49 10.54 21.68
CA ASP A 68 13.13 10.26 22.14
C ASP A 68 12.18 11.26 21.45
N ARG A 69 11.72 10.88 20.25
CA ARG A 69 10.90 11.76 19.40
C ARG A 69 9.47 11.76 19.92
N GLN A 70 9.21 12.72 20.79
CA GLN A 70 7.88 12.99 21.31
C GLN A 70 6.92 13.39 20.17
N PRO A 71 5.63 13.02 20.26
CA PRO A 71 4.62 13.46 19.31
C PRO A 71 4.60 14.98 19.16
N VAL A 72 4.43 15.46 17.93
CA VAL A 72 4.38 16.90 17.62
C VAL A 72 2.95 17.37 17.53
N ASP A 73 2.60 18.36 18.32
CA ASP A 73 1.30 19.04 18.23
C ASP A 73 1.17 19.81 16.92
N TYR A 74 0.03 19.67 16.26
CA TYR A 74 -0.33 20.44 15.07
C TYR A 74 -1.84 20.69 15.03
N THR A 75 -2.24 21.75 14.32
CA THR A 75 -3.66 22.09 14.16
C THR A 75 -4.08 21.85 12.72
N MET A 76 -5.21 21.18 12.53
CA MET A 76 -5.79 20.98 11.20
C MET A 76 -7.31 21.16 11.29
N ASN A 77 -7.87 21.98 10.39
CA ASN A 77 -9.29 22.34 10.38
C ASN A 77 -9.78 22.86 11.75
N GLY A 78 -8.94 23.63 12.46
CA GLY A 78 -9.26 24.20 13.77
C GLY A 78 -9.25 23.20 14.94
N GLN A 79 -8.88 21.93 14.71
CA GLN A 79 -8.78 20.90 15.74
C GLN A 79 -7.30 20.59 16.04
N PRO A 80 -6.91 20.46 17.31
CA PRO A 80 -5.56 20.06 17.71
C PRO A 80 -5.38 18.55 17.57
N TYR A 81 -4.21 18.13 17.09
CA TYR A 81 -3.81 16.74 16.94
C TYR A 81 -2.33 16.56 17.30
N GLN A 82 -1.94 15.31 17.54
CA GLN A 82 -0.55 14.94 17.78
C GLN A 82 -0.08 13.99 16.68
N LEU A 83 1.05 14.30 16.05
CA LEU A 83 1.68 13.44 15.06
C LEU A 83 2.83 12.66 15.71
N PRO A 84 2.69 11.34 15.91
CA PRO A 84 3.76 10.53 16.48
C PRO A 84 4.86 10.22 15.46
N ASP A 85 6.06 9.89 15.95
CA ASP A 85 7.10 9.26 15.14
C ASP A 85 6.62 7.88 14.65
N GLY A 86 7.03 7.49 13.43
CA GLY A 86 6.55 6.28 12.76
C GLY A 86 5.13 6.37 12.20
N ALA A 87 4.47 7.54 12.27
CA ALA A 87 3.13 7.72 11.72
C ALA A 87 3.07 7.41 10.23
N VAL A 88 2.06 6.66 9.81
CA VAL A 88 1.72 6.52 8.38
C VAL A 88 1.07 7.82 7.93
N VAL A 89 1.68 8.53 6.99
CA VAL A 89 1.18 9.80 6.44
C VAL A 89 0.66 9.65 5.01
N ILE A 90 1.02 8.57 4.32
CA ILE A 90 0.50 8.21 3.00
C ILE A 90 0.02 6.76 3.03
N ALA A 91 -1.21 6.52 2.57
CA ALA A 91 -1.78 5.19 2.40
C ALA A 91 -2.42 5.07 1.00
N ALA A 92 -1.74 4.44 0.04
CA ALA A 92 -2.17 4.45 -1.35
C ALA A 92 -2.49 3.04 -1.88
N ILE A 93 -3.75 2.83 -2.29
CA ILE A 93 -4.11 1.69 -3.14
C ILE A 93 -3.83 2.12 -4.58
N THR A 94 -2.68 1.71 -5.10
CA THR A 94 -2.13 2.13 -6.39
C THR A 94 -1.45 0.95 -7.10
N SER A 95 -0.81 1.22 -8.25
CA SER A 95 -0.06 0.28 -9.10
C SER A 95 -0.92 -0.69 -9.90
N CYS A 96 -0.55 -0.91 -11.16
CA CYS A 96 -1.11 -1.97 -11.99
C CYS A 96 -0.86 -3.37 -11.42
N THR A 97 0.18 -3.55 -10.58
CA THR A 97 0.53 -4.85 -9.98
C THR A 97 -0.62 -5.41 -9.15
N ASN A 98 -1.22 -4.58 -8.29
CA ASN A 98 -2.27 -5.03 -7.37
C ASN A 98 -3.66 -4.60 -7.81
N THR A 99 -3.81 -3.45 -8.49
CA THR A 99 -5.14 -2.99 -8.93
C THR A 99 -5.68 -3.76 -10.13
N SER A 100 -4.85 -4.58 -10.81
CA SER A 100 -5.30 -5.53 -11.84
C SER A 100 -5.85 -6.84 -11.26
N ASN A 101 -5.70 -7.08 -9.96
CA ASN A 101 -6.19 -8.27 -9.28
C ASN A 101 -7.52 -7.95 -8.56
N PRO A 102 -8.68 -8.41 -9.06
CA PRO A 102 -9.98 -8.14 -8.43
C PRO A 102 -10.08 -8.70 -7.01
N SER A 103 -9.43 -9.83 -6.72
CA SER A 103 -9.53 -10.48 -5.41
C SER A 103 -9.01 -9.58 -4.29
N VAL A 104 -7.86 -8.92 -4.48
CA VAL A 104 -7.28 -8.04 -3.45
C VAL A 104 -8.04 -6.73 -3.30
N LEU A 105 -8.61 -6.19 -4.37
CA LEU A 105 -9.40 -4.96 -4.29
C LEU A 105 -10.80 -5.20 -3.71
N MET A 106 -11.42 -6.33 -4.02
CA MET A 106 -12.65 -6.77 -3.35
C MET A 106 -12.40 -7.01 -1.86
N ALA A 107 -11.29 -7.65 -1.50
CA ALA A 107 -10.89 -7.80 -0.09
C ALA A 107 -10.68 -6.44 0.60
N ALA A 108 -10.03 -5.48 -0.04
CA ALA A 108 -9.86 -4.13 0.49
C ALA A 108 -11.21 -3.42 0.73
N GLY A 109 -12.15 -3.51 -0.21
CA GLY A 109 -13.49 -2.95 -0.04
C GLY A 109 -14.30 -3.64 1.06
N LEU A 110 -14.22 -4.97 1.17
CA LEU A 110 -14.88 -5.72 2.25
C LEU A 110 -14.29 -5.39 3.62
N LEU A 111 -12.97 -5.22 3.70
CA LEU A 111 -12.29 -4.77 4.91
C LEU A 111 -12.72 -3.35 5.29
N ALA A 112 -12.78 -2.43 4.33
CA ALA A 112 -13.26 -1.07 4.54
C ALA A 112 -14.70 -1.07 5.09
N LYS A 113 -15.59 -1.87 4.48
CA LYS A 113 -16.96 -2.05 4.96
C LYS A 113 -17.01 -2.53 6.40
N LYS A 114 -16.21 -3.53 6.76
CA LYS A 114 -16.15 -4.05 8.13
C LYS A 114 -15.63 -3.00 9.10
N ALA A 115 -14.57 -2.28 8.75
CA ALA A 115 -13.97 -1.24 9.58
C ALA A 115 -14.96 -0.10 9.86
N VAL A 116 -15.61 0.42 8.83
CA VAL A 116 -16.64 1.46 8.96
C VAL A 116 -17.83 1.00 9.79
N THR A 117 -18.31 -0.23 9.58
CA THR A 117 -19.42 -0.79 10.37
C THR A 117 -19.05 -0.92 11.85
N LEU A 118 -17.77 -1.11 12.17
CA LEU A 118 -17.25 -1.12 13.54
C LEU A 118 -16.93 0.28 14.09
N GLY A 119 -17.22 1.35 13.33
CA GLY A 119 -16.96 2.73 13.72
C GLY A 119 -15.48 3.15 13.64
N LEU A 120 -14.63 2.36 13.00
CA LEU A 120 -13.22 2.70 12.82
C LEU A 120 -13.08 3.83 11.81
N LYS A 121 -12.18 4.77 12.11
CA LYS A 121 -11.87 5.92 11.27
C LYS A 121 -10.38 5.99 11.01
N ARG A 122 -10.02 6.48 9.83
CA ARG A 122 -8.64 6.81 9.50
C ARG A 122 -8.18 8.02 10.33
N GLN A 123 -6.93 7.97 10.78
CA GLN A 123 -6.30 9.12 11.43
C GLN A 123 -6.23 10.33 10.49
N PRO A 124 -6.46 11.55 10.98
CA PRO A 124 -6.72 12.71 10.13
C PRO A 124 -5.51 13.09 9.26
N TRP A 125 -4.28 12.85 9.74
CA TRP A 125 -3.04 13.13 9.01
C TRP A 125 -2.75 12.21 7.81
N VAL A 126 -3.47 11.10 7.67
CA VAL A 126 -3.17 10.11 6.62
C VAL A 126 -3.72 10.57 5.27
N LYS A 127 -2.86 10.79 4.28
CA LYS A 127 -3.28 10.99 2.90
C LYS A 127 -3.58 9.64 2.24
N ALA A 128 -4.86 9.25 2.29
CA ALA A 128 -5.34 8.04 1.64
C ALA A 128 -5.72 8.29 0.16
N SER A 129 -5.51 7.31 -0.71
CA SER A 129 -5.91 7.41 -2.12
C SER A 129 -6.16 6.07 -2.79
N LEU A 130 -7.09 6.04 -3.74
CA LEU A 130 -7.34 4.91 -4.65
C LEU A 130 -7.05 5.34 -6.09
N ALA A 131 -6.06 4.72 -6.71
CA ALA A 131 -5.64 4.98 -8.09
C ALA A 131 -5.53 3.67 -8.88
N PRO A 132 -6.64 3.15 -9.43
CA PRO A 132 -6.65 1.91 -10.17
C PRO A 132 -6.09 2.07 -11.59
N GLY A 133 -5.56 0.97 -12.14
CA GLY A 133 -5.08 0.96 -13.53
C GLY A 133 -6.19 1.00 -14.61
N SER A 134 -7.45 0.79 -14.24
CA SER A 134 -8.59 0.70 -15.18
C SER A 134 -9.92 1.06 -14.52
N LYS A 135 -10.88 1.54 -15.34
CA LYS A 135 -12.27 1.84 -14.93
C LYS A 135 -13.03 0.60 -14.44
N VAL A 136 -12.67 -0.58 -14.94
CA VAL A 136 -13.27 -1.86 -14.52
C VAL A 136 -13.23 -2.04 -13.00
N VAL A 137 -12.18 -1.52 -12.34
CA VAL A 137 -12.06 -1.54 -10.88
C VAL A 137 -13.19 -0.80 -10.20
N SER A 138 -13.42 0.44 -10.61
CA SER A 138 -14.49 1.28 -10.06
C SER A 138 -15.85 0.65 -10.33
N ASP A 139 -16.04 0.03 -11.50
CA ASP A 139 -17.31 -0.60 -11.88
C ASP A 139 -17.67 -1.76 -10.95
N TYR A 140 -16.75 -2.70 -10.69
CA TYR A 140 -17.07 -3.83 -9.80
C TYR A 140 -17.16 -3.41 -8.33
N LEU A 141 -16.39 -2.42 -7.87
CA LEU A 141 -16.50 -1.90 -6.50
C LEU A 141 -17.85 -1.21 -6.29
N ALA A 142 -18.33 -0.48 -7.29
CA ALA A 142 -19.66 0.15 -7.27
C ALA A 142 -20.78 -0.89 -7.29
N GLN A 143 -20.69 -1.89 -8.18
CA GLN A 143 -21.67 -2.99 -8.25
C GLN A 143 -21.74 -3.78 -6.94
N ALA A 144 -20.60 -4.00 -6.29
CA ALA A 144 -20.51 -4.65 -4.99
C ALA A 144 -20.94 -3.74 -3.82
N LYS A 145 -21.24 -2.45 -4.08
CA LYS A 145 -21.58 -1.44 -3.08
C LYS A 145 -20.49 -1.23 -2.03
N LEU A 146 -19.22 -1.30 -2.45
CA LEU A 146 -18.06 -1.15 -1.57
C LEU A 146 -17.45 0.26 -1.62
N THR A 147 -17.67 1.01 -2.70
CA THR A 147 -17.13 2.36 -2.88
C THR A 147 -17.40 3.31 -1.71
N PRO A 148 -18.63 3.43 -1.17
CA PRO A 148 -18.89 4.39 -0.08
C PRO A 148 -18.04 4.13 1.17
N TYR A 149 -17.72 2.87 1.46
CA TYR A 149 -16.90 2.51 2.62
C TYR A 149 -15.42 2.84 2.41
N LEU A 150 -14.94 2.71 1.17
CA LEU A 150 -13.58 3.14 0.81
C LEU A 150 -13.47 4.67 0.91
N ASP A 151 -14.46 5.39 0.39
CA ASP A 151 -14.52 6.85 0.43
C ASP A 151 -14.57 7.38 1.87
N GLU A 152 -15.35 6.74 2.75
CA GLU A 152 -15.44 7.10 4.18
C GLU A 152 -14.10 6.95 4.91
N LEU A 153 -13.30 5.96 4.53
CA LEU A 153 -11.92 5.81 5.03
C LEU A 153 -10.91 6.72 4.29
N GLY A 154 -11.35 7.48 3.30
CA GLY A 154 -10.54 8.42 2.53
C GLY A 154 -9.88 7.84 1.28
N PHE A 155 -10.13 6.58 0.93
CA PHE A 155 -9.64 5.93 -0.30
C PHE A 155 -10.50 6.32 -1.52
N ASN A 156 -10.68 7.62 -1.69
CA ASN A 156 -11.40 8.18 -2.83
C ASN A 156 -10.65 7.89 -4.13
N LEU A 157 -11.40 7.72 -5.22
CA LEU A 157 -10.84 7.61 -6.56
C LEU A 157 -10.14 8.94 -6.94
N VAL A 158 -8.81 8.94 -6.99
CA VAL A 158 -8.03 10.14 -7.34
C VAL A 158 -7.66 10.19 -8.83
N GLY A 159 -7.82 9.08 -9.55
CA GLY A 159 -7.55 9.00 -10.99
C GLY A 159 -7.16 7.61 -11.44
N TYR A 160 -7.09 7.42 -12.76
CA TYR A 160 -6.67 6.16 -13.37
C TYR A 160 -5.24 6.30 -13.89
N GLY A 161 -4.27 5.64 -13.24
CA GLY A 161 -2.86 5.73 -13.63
C GLY A 161 -1.88 5.47 -12.48
N CYS A 162 -0.59 5.71 -12.76
CA CYS A 162 0.49 5.31 -11.86
C CYS A 162 0.53 6.07 -10.52
N THR A 163 0.21 7.37 -10.49
CA THR A 163 0.13 8.21 -9.27
C THR A 163 1.27 7.95 -8.25
N THR A 164 0.96 7.64 -7.00
CA THR A 164 1.91 7.35 -5.92
C THR A 164 2.89 6.23 -6.26
N CYS A 165 2.55 5.28 -7.14
CA CYS A 165 3.44 4.18 -7.51
C CYS A 165 4.74 4.65 -8.19
N ILE A 166 4.73 5.84 -8.81
CA ILE A 166 5.91 6.46 -9.46
C ILE A 166 6.39 7.71 -8.70
N GLY A 167 5.98 7.88 -7.44
CA GLY A 167 6.33 9.05 -6.63
C GLY A 167 5.41 10.26 -6.84
N ASN A 168 4.41 10.19 -7.73
CA ASN A 168 3.43 11.27 -7.92
C ASN A 168 2.31 11.20 -6.87
N SER A 169 2.67 11.33 -5.59
CA SER A 169 1.72 11.35 -4.47
C SER A 169 1.09 12.73 -4.23
N GLY A 170 1.69 13.80 -4.77
CA GLY A 170 1.36 15.19 -4.44
C GLY A 170 1.75 15.57 -2.99
N PRO A 171 1.62 16.86 -2.63
CA PRO A 171 2.06 17.35 -1.32
C PRO A 171 1.18 16.82 -0.18
N LEU A 172 1.74 16.76 1.03
CA LEU A 172 0.93 16.56 2.23
C LEU A 172 0.32 17.90 2.64
N PRO A 173 -0.78 17.90 3.43
CA PRO A 173 -1.28 19.12 4.05
C PRO A 173 -0.17 19.87 4.80
N GLU A 174 -0.07 21.18 4.60
CA GLU A 174 0.98 22.03 5.17
C GLU A 174 1.17 21.87 6.70
N PRO A 175 0.11 21.75 7.53
CA PRO A 175 0.30 21.52 8.96
C PRO A 175 1.05 20.23 9.28
N ILE A 176 0.87 19.19 8.47
CA ILE A 176 1.51 17.88 8.63
C ILE A 176 2.97 17.96 8.17
N GLU A 177 3.24 18.56 7.01
CA GLU A 177 4.62 18.76 6.54
C GLU A 177 5.43 19.59 7.55
N THR A 178 4.81 20.61 8.13
CA THR A 178 5.42 21.47 9.14
C THR A 178 5.69 20.71 10.42
N ALA A 179 4.75 19.87 10.88
CA ALA A 179 4.92 19.03 12.05
C ALA A 179 6.07 18.01 11.86
N ILE A 180 6.13 17.35 10.70
CA ILE A 180 7.20 16.40 10.35
C ILE A 180 8.56 17.08 10.40
N LYS A 181 8.70 18.24 9.74
CA LYS A 181 9.97 19.00 9.69
C LYS A 181 10.36 19.53 11.07
N LYS A 182 9.41 20.09 11.83
CA LYS A 182 9.64 20.67 13.16
C LYS A 182 10.08 19.62 14.17
N GLY A 183 9.47 18.43 14.14
CA GLY A 183 9.83 17.32 15.03
C GLY A 183 10.95 16.43 14.53
N ASP A 184 11.49 16.69 13.34
CA ASP A 184 12.44 15.79 12.68
C ASP A 184 11.91 14.33 12.65
N LEU A 185 10.61 14.17 12.34
CA LEU A 185 9.91 12.89 12.48
C LEU A 185 10.24 11.94 11.32
N THR A 186 10.41 10.67 11.64
CA THR A 186 10.47 9.58 10.66
C THR A 186 9.05 9.08 10.41
N VAL A 187 8.53 9.28 9.20
CA VAL A 187 7.14 8.89 8.85
C VAL A 187 7.09 7.84 7.76
N GLY A 188 6.00 7.06 7.73
CA GLY A 188 5.80 5.98 6.80
C GLY A 188 4.88 6.33 5.63
N ALA A 189 5.17 5.77 4.46
CA ALA A 189 4.26 5.69 3.33
C ALA A 189 3.99 4.21 3.01
N VAL A 190 2.73 3.81 3.04
CA VAL A 190 2.31 2.44 2.72
C VAL A 190 1.58 2.47 1.38
N LEU A 191 2.05 1.66 0.43
CA LEU A 191 1.46 1.58 -0.91
C LEU A 191 1.33 0.15 -1.39
N SER A 192 0.25 -0.14 -2.13
CA SER A 192 0.07 -1.43 -2.82
C SER A 192 0.85 -1.49 -4.14
N GLY A 193 2.01 -0.85 -4.22
CA GLY A 193 2.82 -0.80 -5.44
C GLY A 193 4.21 -1.38 -5.25
N LYS A 194 4.95 -1.45 -6.35
CA LYS A 194 6.39 -1.69 -6.32
C LYS A 194 7.07 -0.32 -6.44
N PRO A 195 7.57 0.27 -5.35
CA PRO A 195 8.24 1.56 -5.43
C PRO A 195 9.43 1.46 -6.38
N LYS A 196 9.49 2.38 -7.34
CA LYS A 196 10.72 2.63 -8.09
C LYS A 196 11.51 3.66 -7.28
N PHE A 197 12.60 3.20 -6.66
CA PHE A 197 13.57 4.06 -6.00
C PHE A 197 14.35 4.87 -7.03
#